data_AF-A0A975G0E2-F1
#
_entry.id   AF-A0A975G0E2-F1
#
_cell.length_a   1.000
_cell.length_b   1.000
_cell.length_c   1.000
_cell.angle_alpha   90.00
_cell.angle_beta   90.00
_cell.angle_gamma   90.00
#
_symmetry.space_group_name_H-M   'P 1'
#
loop_
_entity.id
_entity.type
_entity.pdbx_description
1 polymer ?
#
loop_
_entity_poly.entity_id
_entity_poly.type
_entity_poly.pdbx_seq_one_letter_code
_entity_poly.pdbx_strand_id
1 'polypeptide(L)'
;MPLDRHAQRFLKMLALSGPAAPAGAAQRRRDLDALKDIGELDPEPGVAALSVEISGPAGVLRAFLYTPENLDEPAPGLVFLHGGGWVAGSLETHDGVCRRLALAAGCKVLSVGYRLAPEHPFPAALEDAAAAFRWAVAKADELGLDPDRLGFGGDSAGGGLAAAAALELASAGAPAPKALLLVCPILDVARESASRLAYAEGYFLDRATMAADLADYLPPGADPADPRLSPLLAPDLSALPPTLVHSAEFDPFRDEAEAFASRLALAGVPVRHTDHGGMIHYFYALPRAIPYALEAARAIGAQLAAALTA
;
A
#
# COMPACT_ATOMS: atom_id res chain seq x y z
N MET A 1 2.35 -9.74 -21.39
CA MET A 1 1.47 -10.93 -21.53
C MET A 1 0.06 -10.44 -21.85
N PRO A 2 -0.87 -11.28 -22.38
CA PRO A 2 -2.26 -10.85 -22.45
C PRO A 2 -2.83 -10.66 -21.03
N LEU A 3 -3.83 -9.80 -20.89
CA LEU A 3 -4.59 -9.64 -19.65
C LEU A 3 -5.13 -11.01 -19.18
N ASP A 4 -4.99 -11.34 -17.91
CA ASP A 4 -5.40 -12.65 -17.38
C ASP A 4 -6.90 -12.88 -17.55
N ARG A 5 -7.29 -14.13 -17.80
CA ARG A 5 -8.69 -14.49 -18.08
C ARG A 5 -9.64 -14.20 -16.90
N HIS A 6 -9.16 -14.31 -15.66
CA HIS A 6 -9.96 -14.03 -14.47
C HIS A 6 -10.08 -12.52 -14.24
N ALA A 7 -8.98 -11.77 -14.45
CA ALA A 7 -9.01 -10.31 -14.48
C ALA A 7 -9.99 -9.79 -15.55
N GLN A 8 -9.93 -10.33 -16.77
CA GLN A 8 -10.90 -10.02 -17.85
C GLN A 8 -12.35 -10.29 -17.43
N ARG A 9 -12.61 -11.44 -16.81
CA ARG A 9 -13.95 -11.80 -16.36
C ARG A 9 -14.44 -10.86 -15.27
N PHE A 10 -13.58 -10.52 -14.31
CA PHE A 10 -13.88 -9.59 -13.23
C PHE A 10 -14.22 -8.19 -13.77
N LEU A 11 -13.39 -7.63 -14.65
CA LEU A 11 -13.66 -6.33 -15.29
C LEU A 11 -14.98 -6.32 -16.08
N LYS A 12 -15.28 -7.42 -16.81
CA LYS A 12 -16.58 -7.56 -17.49
C LYS A 12 -17.75 -7.55 -16.52
N MET A 13 -17.62 -8.20 -15.36
CA MET A 13 -18.68 -8.17 -14.33
C MET A 13 -18.85 -6.77 -13.76
N LEU A 14 -17.76 -6.04 -13.47
CA LEU A 14 -17.85 -4.65 -13.01
C LEU A 14 -18.53 -3.75 -14.05
N ALA A 15 -18.17 -3.88 -15.33
CA ALA A 15 -18.77 -3.09 -16.40
C ALA A 15 -20.29 -3.31 -16.56
N LEU A 16 -20.80 -4.49 -16.20
CA LEU A 16 -22.24 -4.81 -16.24
C LEU A 16 -23.03 -4.13 -15.12
N SER A 17 -22.38 -3.70 -14.04
CA SER A 17 -23.00 -2.95 -12.95
C SER A 17 -23.33 -1.49 -13.32
N GLY A 18 -22.94 -1.05 -14.53
CA GLY A 18 -23.15 0.29 -15.06
C GLY A 18 -22.07 1.28 -14.64
N PRO A 19 -21.96 2.45 -15.30
CA PRO A 19 -21.00 3.46 -14.90
C PRO A 19 -21.33 3.94 -13.49
N ALA A 20 -20.32 4.00 -12.62
CA ALA A 20 -20.45 4.77 -11.40
C ALA A 20 -20.71 6.24 -11.80
N ALA A 21 -21.82 6.82 -11.33
CA ALA A 21 -21.99 8.28 -11.36
C ALA A 21 -20.75 8.94 -10.74
N PRO A 22 -20.42 10.23 -11.01
CA PRO A 22 -19.30 10.89 -10.32
C PRO A 22 -19.52 10.77 -8.82
N ALA A 23 -18.78 9.84 -8.23
CA ALA A 23 -19.00 9.35 -6.89
C ALA A 23 -18.29 10.31 -5.97
N GLY A 24 -19.02 11.03 -5.10
CA GLY A 24 -18.37 11.74 -4.01
C GLY A 24 -17.61 10.76 -3.10
N ALA A 25 -16.70 11.27 -2.26
CA ALA A 25 -15.86 10.45 -1.37
C ALA A 25 -16.63 9.34 -0.63
N ALA A 26 -17.83 9.65 -0.11
CA ALA A 26 -18.67 8.68 0.59
C ALA A 26 -19.13 7.50 -0.28
N GLN A 27 -19.34 7.70 -1.58
CA GLN A 27 -19.69 6.62 -2.51
C GLN A 27 -18.46 5.79 -2.85
N ARG A 28 -17.30 6.40 -3.12
CA ARG A 28 -16.06 5.67 -3.39
C ARG A 28 -15.61 4.81 -2.21
N ARG A 29 -15.82 5.28 -0.97
CA ARG A 29 -15.67 4.47 0.26
C ARG A 29 -16.56 3.23 0.24
N ARG A 30 -17.87 3.42 0.01
CA ARG A 30 -18.83 2.31 -0.08
C ARG A 30 -18.51 1.32 -1.19
N ASP A 31 -18.05 1.80 -2.34
CA ASP A 31 -17.71 0.95 -3.48
C ASP A 31 -16.53 0.04 -3.14
N LEU A 32 -15.49 0.58 -2.48
CA LEU A 32 -14.35 -0.21 -2.04
C LEU A 32 -14.72 -1.18 -0.89
N ASP A 33 -15.56 -0.75 0.05
CA ASP A 33 -16.08 -1.62 1.11
C ASP A 33 -16.91 -2.78 0.52
N ALA A 34 -17.77 -2.51 -0.47
CA ALA A 34 -18.56 -3.54 -1.14
C ALA A 34 -17.68 -4.50 -1.96
N LEU A 35 -16.57 -3.98 -2.51
CA LEU A 35 -15.62 -4.81 -3.26
C LEU A 35 -14.97 -5.87 -2.38
N LYS A 36 -14.65 -5.53 -1.12
CA LYS A 36 -14.16 -6.51 -0.14
C LYS A 36 -15.14 -7.66 0.02
N ASP A 37 -16.44 -7.40 0.20
CA ASP A 37 -17.44 -8.45 0.45
C ASP A 37 -17.58 -9.47 -0.71
N ILE A 38 -17.35 -9.03 -1.94
CA ILE A 38 -17.44 -9.88 -3.15
C ILE A 38 -16.09 -10.42 -3.63
N GLY A 39 -14.99 -9.76 -3.27
CA GLY A 39 -13.63 -10.04 -3.75
C GLY A 39 -12.77 -10.87 -2.80
N GLU A 40 -13.09 -10.83 -1.50
CA GLU A 40 -12.34 -11.56 -0.48
C GLU A 40 -12.85 -13.00 -0.28
N LEU A 41 -11.95 -13.82 0.27
CA LEU A 41 -12.26 -15.14 0.80
C LEU A 41 -12.51 -15.03 2.30
N ASP A 42 -12.92 -16.13 2.93
CA ASP A 42 -12.95 -16.20 4.38
C ASP A 42 -11.54 -15.90 4.94
N PRO A 43 -11.44 -15.21 6.10
CA PRO A 43 -10.15 -14.86 6.67
C PRO A 43 -9.23 -16.06 6.81
N GLU A 44 -7.95 -15.88 6.46
CA GLU A 44 -6.96 -16.95 6.60
C GLU A 44 -6.93 -17.46 8.05
N PRO A 45 -7.10 -18.78 8.27
CA PRO A 45 -7.02 -19.35 9.60
C PRO A 45 -5.59 -19.24 10.13
N GLY A 46 -5.43 -19.23 11.46
CA GLY A 46 -4.10 -19.20 12.10
C GLY A 46 -3.48 -17.80 12.18
N VAL A 47 -4.26 -16.73 11.99
CA VAL A 47 -3.82 -15.34 12.27
C VAL A 47 -4.79 -14.68 13.24
N ALA A 48 -4.30 -14.28 14.41
CA ALA A 48 -5.06 -13.43 15.32
C ALA A 48 -5.00 -11.97 14.84
N ALA A 49 -6.10 -11.23 14.97
CA ALA A 49 -6.13 -9.79 14.74
C ALA A 49 -6.56 -9.08 16.02
N LEU A 50 -5.68 -8.25 16.59
CA LEU A 50 -5.94 -7.49 17.81
C LEU A 50 -6.09 -6.00 17.50
N SER A 51 -7.11 -5.37 18.07
CA SER A 51 -7.25 -3.91 18.01
C SER A 51 -6.17 -3.23 18.86
N VAL A 52 -5.46 -2.29 18.24
CA VAL A 52 -4.40 -1.50 18.85
C VAL A 52 -4.70 -0.02 18.62
N GLU A 53 -4.36 0.81 19.59
CA GLU A 53 -4.48 2.27 19.51
C GLU A 53 -3.10 2.90 19.43
N ILE A 54 -2.85 3.62 18.34
CA ILE A 54 -1.60 4.33 18.10
C ILE A 54 -1.79 5.79 18.51
N SER A 55 -0.86 6.33 19.29
CA SER A 55 -0.83 7.77 19.60
C SER A 55 -0.36 8.56 18.38
N GLY A 56 -1.30 9.03 17.56
CA GLY A 56 -1.05 9.83 16.37
C GLY A 56 -0.92 11.33 16.66
N PRO A 57 -0.53 12.13 15.66
CA PRO A 57 -0.25 13.56 15.81
C PRO A 57 -1.49 14.41 16.11
N ALA A 58 -2.68 13.96 15.67
CA ALA A 58 -3.95 14.67 15.87
C ALA A 58 -4.98 13.86 16.67
N GLY A 59 -4.54 12.82 17.38
CA GLY A 59 -5.40 11.93 18.16
C GLY A 59 -5.03 10.47 18.00
N VAL A 60 -5.87 9.60 18.54
CA VAL A 60 -5.68 8.14 18.45
C VAL A 60 -5.97 7.66 17.02
N LEU A 61 -5.06 6.89 16.45
CA LEU A 61 -5.28 6.13 15.23
C LEU A 61 -5.64 4.69 15.60
N ARG A 62 -6.68 4.14 14.97
CA ARG A 62 -7.00 2.71 15.11
C ARG A 62 -6.02 1.90 14.28
N ALA A 63 -5.63 0.75 14.80
CA ALA A 63 -4.79 -0.21 14.09
C ALA A 63 -5.23 -1.64 14.38
N PHE A 64 -4.86 -2.57 13.50
CA PHE A 64 -4.94 -4.01 13.77
C PHE A 64 -3.53 -4.62 13.74
N LEU A 65 -3.18 -5.33 14.81
CA LEU A 65 -1.99 -6.17 14.87
C LEU A 65 -2.36 -7.60 14.48
N TYR A 66 -1.90 -8.03 13.32
CA TYR A 66 -2.03 -9.37 12.80
C TYR A 66 -0.84 -10.23 13.24
N THR A 67 -1.13 -11.31 13.96
CA THR A 67 -0.10 -12.21 14.51
C THR A 67 -0.40 -13.64 14.06
N PRO A 68 0.46 -14.25 13.22
CA PRO A 68 0.43 -15.67 12.96
C PRO A 68 0.54 -16.48 14.26
N GLU A 69 -0.23 -17.56 14.37
CA GLU A 69 -0.09 -18.51 15.46
C GLU A 69 1.31 -19.14 15.46
N ASN A 70 1.87 -19.39 16.64
CA ASN A 70 3.19 -20.01 16.84
C ASN A 70 4.38 -19.21 16.29
N LEU A 71 4.28 -17.88 16.23
CA LEU A 71 5.41 -17.02 15.91
C LEU A 71 6.28 -16.79 17.16
N ASP A 72 7.58 -17.05 17.05
CA ASP A 72 8.54 -16.76 18.13
C ASP A 72 8.71 -15.24 18.30
N GLU A 73 8.87 -14.80 19.56
CA GLU A 73 9.06 -13.39 19.91
C GLU A 73 10.48 -13.13 20.47
N PRO A 74 11.10 -11.96 20.17
CA PRO A 74 10.56 -10.87 19.35
C PRO A 74 10.52 -11.23 17.86
N ALA A 75 9.41 -10.90 17.20
CA ALA A 75 9.14 -11.30 15.82
C ALA A 75 9.50 -10.19 14.82
N PRO A 76 9.88 -10.52 13.57
CA PRO A 76 9.91 -9.52 12.51
C PRO A 76 8.51 -8.92 12.32
N GLY A 77 8.45 -7.70 11.79
CA GLY A 77 7.18 -7.02 11.58
C GLY A 77 7.11 -6.16 10.33
N LEU A 78 5.89 -5.76 10.00
CA LEU A 78 5.57 -4.81 8.94
C LEU A 78 4.53 -3.81 9.46
N VAL A 79 4.84 -2.52 9.42
CA VAL A 79 3.79 -1.47 9.48
C VAL A 79 3.19 -1.35 8.09
N PHE A 80 1.87 -1.50 7.97
CA PHE A 80 1.18 -1.55 6.68
C PHE A 80 0.13 -0.43 6.53
N LEU A 81 0.19 0.26 5.40
CA LEU A 81 -0.73 1.33 5.02
C LEU A 81 -1.61 0.86 3.86
N HIS A 82 -2.92 0.82 4.07
CA HIS A 82 -3.86 0.38 3.05
C HIS A 82 -3.95 1.35 1.86
N GLY A 83 -4.30 0.85 0.69
CA GLY A 83 -4.66 1.64 -0.49
C GLY A 83 -6.06 2.26 -0.42
N GLY A 84 -6.47 2.91 -1.51
CA GLY A 84 -7.78 3.57 -1.64
C GLY A 84 -7.73 5.07 -1.98
N GLY A 85 -6.68 5.52 -2.66
CA GLY A 85 -6.59 6.90 -3.15
C GLY A 85 -6.61 7.97 -2.04
N TRP A 86 -6.14 7.63 -0.83
CA TRP A 86 -6.20 8.48 0.38
C TRP A 86 -7.61 8.85 0.87
N VAL A 87 -8.66 8.44 0.15
CA VAL A 87 -10.06 8.82 0.39
C VAL A 87 -10.89 7.62 0.86
N ALA A 88 -10.58 6.43 0.34
CA ALA A 88 -11.25 5.18 0.64
C ALA A 88 -10.29 4.17 1.28
N GLY A 89 -10.85 3.01 1.63
CA GLY A 89 -10.11 1.94 2.30
C GLY A 89 -10.21 2.09 3.81
N SER A 90 -9.84 1.01 4.48
CA SER A 90 -9.97 0.83 5.93
C SER A 90 -9.16 -0.37 6.37
N LEU A 91 -9.01 -0.54 7.68
CA LEU A 91 -8.49 -1.76 8.27
C LEU A 91 -9.27 -2.99 7.78
N GLU A 92 -10.59 -2.88 7.71
CA GLU A 92 -11.48 -3.97 7.33
C GLU A 92 -11.39 -4.33 5.84
N THR A 93 -11.18 -3.36 4.94
CA THR A 93 -11.00 -3.63 3.50
C THR A 93 -9.70 -4.37 3.19
N HIS A 94 -8.68 -4.25 4.05
CA HIS A 94 -7.36 -4.86 3.85
C HIS A 94 -7.06 -5.98 4.86
N ASP A 95 -8.07 -6.45 5.60
CA ASP A 95 -7.91 -7.53 6.58
C ASP A 95 -7.35 -8.81 5.96
N GLY A 96 -7.92 -9.23 4.83
CA GLY A 96 -7.43 -10.40 4.08
C GLY A 96 -6.00 -10.22 3.60
N VAL A 97 -5.65 -9.03 3.08
CA VAL A 97 -4.29 -8.69 2.61
C VAL A 97 -3.29 -8.80 3.75
N CYS A 98 -3.58 -8.19 4.89
CA CYS A 98 -2.69 -8.19 6.05
C CYS A 98 -2.49 -9.60 6.62
N ARG A 99 -3.56 -10.42 6.72
CA ARG A 99 -3.45 -11.82 7.15
C ARG A 99 -2.58 -12.66 6.22
N ARG A 100 -2.79 -12.53 4.91
CA ARG A 100 -2.02 -13.25 3.89
C ARG A 100 -0.54 -12.85 3.91
N LEU A 101 -0.24 -11.57 4.07
CA LEU A 101 1.13 -11.08 4.24
C LEU A 101 1.77 -11.59 5.53
N ALA A 102 1.05 -11.53 6.65
CA ALA A 102 1.54 -11.99 7.95
C ALA A 102 1.95 -13.48 7.89
N LEU A 103 1.09 -14.33 7.33
CA LEU A 103 1.39 -15.76 7.13
C LEU A 103 2.54 -15.98 6.16
N ALA A 104 2.47 -15.37 4.96
CA ALA A 104 3.43 -15.63 3.90
C ALA A 104 4.85 -15.13 4.25
N ALA A 105 4.95 -14.05 5.01
CA ALA A 105 6.22 -13.50 5.46
C ALA A 105 6.69 -14.07 6.82
N GLY A 106 5.84 -14.78 7.55
CA GLY A 106 6.14 -15.22 8.91
C GLY A 106 6.48 -14.04 9.82
N CYS A 107 5.66 -12.98 9.79
CA CYS A 107 5.89 -11.74 10.53
C CYS A 107 4.58 -11.19 11.09
N LYS A 108 4.67 -10.30 12.09
CA LYS A 108 3.51 -9.54 12.54
C LYS A 108 3.23 -8.39 11.58
N VAL A 109 1.96 -8.09 11.32
CA VAL A 109 1.57 -6.93 10.48
C VAL A 109 0.76 -5.95 11.32
N LEU A 110 1.23 -4.72 11.49
CA LEU A 110 0.50 -3.62 12.11
C LEU A 110 -0.15 -2.78 11.02
N SER A 111 -1.42 -3.05 10.72
CA SER A 111 -2.21 -2.28 9.74
C SER A 111 -2.75 -1.01 10.39
N VAL A 112 -2.56 0.14 9.75
CA VAL A 112 -2.84 1.47 10.32
C VAL A 112 -4.05 2.12 9.64
N GLY A 113 -5.05 2.51 10.43
CA GLY A 113 -6.19 3.32 9.99
C GLY A 113 -5.85 4.80 10.08
N TYR A 114 -5.11 5.31 9.09
CA TYR A 114 -4.71 6.71 9.00
C TYR A 114 -5.87 7.63 8.60
N ARG A 115 -5.75 8.94 8.88
CA ARG A 115 -6.78 9.93 8.52
C ARG A 115 -6.96 10.04 7.00
N LEU A 116 -8.21 10.06 6.55
CA LEU A 116 -8.58 10.10 5.13
C LEU A 116 -9.04 11.49 4.67
N ALA A 117 -8.81 11.77 3.40
CA ALA A 117 -9.39 12.90 2.69
C ALA A 117 -10.86 12.63 2.31
N PRO A 118 -11.68 13.67 2.08
CA PRO A 118 -11.37 15.10 2.14
C PRO A 118 -11.40 15.72 3.55
N GLU A 119 -11.80 14.99 4.59
CA GLU A 119 -11.88 15.50 5.96
C GLU A 119 -10.50 15.89 6.51
N HIS A 120 -9.47 15.16 6.08
CA HIS A 120 -8.08 15.38 6.44
C HIS A 120 -7.22 15.33 5.16
N PRO A 121 -7.14 16.42 4.39
CA PRO A 121 -6.32 16.47 3.19
C PRO A 121 -4.82 16.37 3.51
N PHE A 122 -3.98 16.27 2.48
CA PHE A 122 -2.53 16.31 2.61
C PHE A 122 -2.08 17.51 3.49
N PRO A 123 -1.15 17.32 4.44
CA PRO A 123 -0.31 16.12 4.66
C PRO A 123 -0.80 15.15 5.76
N ALA A 124 -2.07 15.20 6.19
CA ALA A 124 -2.52 14.47 7.40
C ALA A 124 -2.22 12.96 7.39
N ALA A 125 -2.52 12.26 6.29
CA ALA A 125 -2.24 10.83 6.15
C ALA A 125 -0.73 10.50 6.20
N LEU A 126 0.11 11.40 5.69
CA LEU A 126 1.57 11.24 5.70
C LEU A 126 2.13 11.41 7.12
N GLU A 127 1.65 12.41 7.84
CA GLU A 127 2.01 12.63 9.25
C GLU A 127 1.64 11.41 10.11
N ASP A 128 0.45 10.85 9.88
CA ASP A 128 -0.03 9.64 10.57
C ASP A 128 0.84 8.43 10.24
N ALA A 129 1.20 8.23 8.97
CA ALA A 129 2.07 7.16 8.53
C ALA A 129 3.44 7.21 9.22
N ALA A 130 4.10 8.37 9.22
CA ALA A 130 5.40 8.54 9.86
C ALA A 130 5.31 8.40 11.40
N ALA A 131 4.21 8.88 12.01
CA ALA A 131 3.97 8.72 13.44
C ALA A 131 3.72 7.27 13.83
N ALA A 132 2.95 6.52 13.04
CA ALA A 132 2.67 5.12 13.28
C ALA A 132 3.94 4.26 13.23
N PHE A 133 4.84 4.52 12.28
CA PHE A 133 6.12 3.83 12.23
C PHE A 133 6.99 4.10 13.48
N ARG A 134 7.15 5.39 13.85
CA ARG A 134 7.89 5.77 15.07
C ARG A 134 7.28 5.14 16.33
N TRP A 135 5.96 5.13 16.41
CA TRP A 135 5.24 4.53 17.52
C TRP A 135 5.48 3.02 17.59
N ALA A 136 5.43 2.32 16.46
CA ALA A 136 5.68 0.88 16.41
C ALA A 136 7.10 0.52 16.86
N VAL A 137 8.11 1.31 16.45
CA VAL A 137 9.50 1.15 16.94
C VAL A 137 9.57 1.40 18.46
N ALA A 138 8.95 2.48 18.95
CA ALA A 138 8.96 2.81 20.38
C ALA A 138 8.20 1.80 21.25
N LYS A 139 7.27 1.05 20.65
CA LYS A 139 6.42 0.06 21.32
C LYS A 139 6.76 -1.38 20.93
N ALA A 140 7.92 -1.60 20.33
CA ALA A 140 8.30 -2.90 19.77
C ALA A 140 8.21 -4.02 20.82
N ASP A 141 8.77 -3.81 22.00
CA ASP A 141 8.70 -4.78 23.12
C ASP A 141 7.25 -5.11 23.53
N GLU A 142 6.39 -4.08 23.64
CA GLU A 142 4.96 -4.24 24.00
C GLU A 142 4.16 -4.98 22.91
N LEU A 143 4.59 -4.86 21.66
CA LEU A 143 3.98 -5.51 20.50
C LEU A 143 4.60 -6.88 20.20
N GLY A 144 5.63 -7.30 20.93
CA GLY A 144 6.44 -8.50 20.64
C GLY A 144 7.12 -8.44 19.26
N LEU A 145 7.52 -7.24 18.84
CA LEU A 145 8.23 -6.95 17.60
C LEU A 145 9.73 -6.81 17.87
N ASP A 146 10.54 -7.23 16.91
CA ASP A 146 11.96 -6.88 16.84
C ASP A 146 12.10 -5.56 16.08
N PRO A 147 12.54 -4.46 16.73
CA PRO A 147 12.65 -3.14 16.09
C PRO A 147 13.70 -3.11 14.96
N ASP A 148 14.71 -4.00 14.98
CA ASP A 148 15.74 -4.09 13.94
C ASP A 148 15.26 -4.88 12.72
N ARG A 149 14.10 -5.54 12.83
CA ARG A 149 13.45 -6.33 11.77
C ARG A 149 12.05 -5.83 11.46
N LEU A 150 11.83 -4.52 11.61
CA LEU A 150 10.57 -3.85 11.32
C LEU A 150 10.59 -3.18 9.94
N GLY A 151 9.80 -3.71 9.01
CA GLY A 151 9.56 -3.12 7.70
C GLY A 151 8.44 -2.09 7.71
N PHE A 152 8.35 -1.35 6.62
CA PHE A 152 7.26 -0.40 6.37
C PHE A 152 6.74 -0.58 4.95
N GLY A 153 5.43 -0.48 4.74
CA GLY A 153 4.90 -0.71 3.41
C GLY A 153 3.43 -0.41 3.29
N GLY A 154 2.92 -0.69 2.11
CA GLY A 154 1.54 -0.46 1.77
C GLY A 154 1.29 -0.71 0.30
N ASP A 155 0.04 -0.55 -0.10
CA ASP A 155 -0.38 -0.71 -1.47
C ASP A 155 -1.00 0.58 -2.04
N SER A 156 -0.89 0.79 -3.34
CA SER A 156 -1.48 1.95 -4.02
C SER A 156 -1.09 3.28 -3.34
N ALA A 157 -2.07 4.09 -2.93
CA ALA A 157 -1.87 5.30 -2.13
C ALA A 157 -1.07 5.05 -0.83
N GLY A 158 -1.31 3.95 -0.14
CA GLY A 158 -0.58 3.54 1.07
C GLY A 158 0.89 3.18 0.79
N GLY A 159 1.17 2.58 -0.38
CA GLY A 159 2.54 2.37 -0.85
C GLY A 159 3.27 3.71 -1.09
N GLY A 160 2.58 4.67 -1.71
CA GLY A 160 3.10 6.05 -1.86
C GLY A 160 3.39 6.72 -0.51
N LEU A 161 2.47 6.61 0.45
CA LEU A 161 2.65 7.13 1.82
C LEU A 161 3.85 6.48 2.52
N ALA A 162 4.04 5.17 2.39
CA ALA A 162 5.17 4.47 3.00
C ALA A 162 6.52 4.97 2.44
N ALA A 163 6.60 5.16 1.11
CA ALA A 163 7.78 5.72 0.46
C ALA A 163 8.07 7.16 0.90
N ALA A 164 7.04 8.03 0.89
CA ALA A 164 7.16 9.42 1.34
C ALA A 164 7.57 9.52 2.82
N ALA A 165 6.91 8.76 3.69
CA ALA A 165 7.19 8.75 5.12
C ALA A 165 8.60 8.22 5.43
N ALA A 166 9.08 7.22 4.69
CA ALA A 166 10.45 6.73 4.84
C ALA A 166 11.51 7.79 4.49
N LEU A 167 11.26 8.60 3.46
CA LEU A 167 12.11 9.76 3.13
C LEU A 167 12.09 10.80 4.26
N GLU A 168 10.92 11.10 4.84
CA GLU A 168 10.82 12.04 5.98
C GLU A 168 11.53 11.51 7.22
N LEU A 169 11.37 10.23 7.54
CA LEU A 169 12.05 9.57 8.66
C LEU A 169 13.57 9.64 8.50
N ALA A 170 14.08 9.34 7.30
CA ALA A 170 15.50 9.44 7.00
C ALA A 170 16.01 10.88 7.13
N SER A 171 15.29 11.86 6.57
CA SER A 171 15.66 13.28 6.68
C SER A 171 15.64 13.80 8.12
N ALA A 172 14.81 13.22 8.99
CA ALA A 172 14.72 13.58 10.39
C ALA A 172 15.73 12.85 11.30
N GLY A 173 16.54 11.92 10.75
CA GLY A 173 17.40 11.05 11.55
C GLY A 173 16.63 10.13 12.49
N ALA A 174 15.37 9.82 12.17
CA ALA A 174 14.53 8.90 12.93
C ALA A 174 14.91 7.45 12.63
N PRO A 175 14.47 6.47 13.45
CA PRO A 175 14.64 5.05 13.14
C PRO A 175 14.13 4.73 11.73
N ALA A 176 14.97 4.06 10.94
CA ALA A 176 14.68 3.69 9.57
C ALA A 176 14.01 2.31 9.50
N PRO A 177 13.07 2.09 8.57
CA PRO A 177 12.56 0.75 8.30
C PRO A 177 13.66 -0.18 7.81
N LYS A 178 13.60 -1.44 8.23
CA LYS A 178 14.51 -2.50 7.75
C LYS A 178 14.36 -2.74 6.25
N ALA A 179 13.13 -2.65 5.75
CA ALA A 179 12.80 -2.79 4.33
C ALA A 179 11.51 -2.01 4.00
N LEU A 180 11.38 -1.62 2.72
CA LEU A 180 10.14 -1.11 2.16
C LEU A 180 9.42 -2.17 1.33
N LEU A 181 8.10 -2.31 1.50
CA LEU A 181 7.22 -3.09 0.63
C LEU A 181 6.20 -2.18 -0.05
N LEU A 182 6.32 -2.02 -1.37
CA LEU A 182 5.48 -1.13 -2.16
C LEU A 182 4.71 -1.94 -3.21
N VAL A 183 3.39 -2.07 -3.06
CA VAL A 183 2.55 -2.85 -3.99
C VAL A 183 1.67 -1.94 -4.83
N CYS A 184 1.84 -1.96 -6.15
CA CYS A 184 1.19 -1.06 -7.10
C CYS A 184 1.18 0.42 -6.64
N PRO A 185 2.31 0.98 -6.15
CA PRO A 185 2.31 2.24 -5.40
C PRO A 185 2.03 3.48 -6.28
N ILE A 186 1.38 4.49 -5.71
CA ILE A 186 1.31 5.84 -6.30
C ILE A 186 2.58 6.61 -5.92
N LEU A 187 3.39 6.99 -6.90
CA LEU A 187 4.72 7.57 -6.68
C LEU A 187 4.93 8.91 -7.40
N ASP A 188 4.08 9.27 -8.36
CA ASP A 188 4.11 10.56 -9.04
C ASP A 188 2.69 11.03 -9.36
N VAL A 189 2.27 12.13 -8.72
CA VAL A 189 0.98 12.80 -9.00
C VAL A 189 1.15 14.06 -9.84
N ALA A 190 2.39 14.45 -10.17
CA ALA A 190 2.71 15.61 -10.98
C ALA A 190 2.69 15.32 -12.49
N ARG A 191 2.89 14.05 -12.89
CA ARG A 191 3.07 13.66 -14.30
C ARG A 191 2.13 12.53 -14.70
N GLU A 192 1.75 12.54 -15.98
CA GLU A 192 1.08 11.41 -16.61
C GLU A 192 2.08 10.54 -17.38
N SER A 193 2.28 9.31 -16.92
CA SER A 193 3.10 8.30 -17.60
C SER A 193 2.37 7.66 -18.78
N ALA A 194 3.08 6.88 -19.60
CA ALA A 194 2.45 6.15 -20.70
C ALA A 194 1.44 5.11 -20.19
N SER A 195 1.73 4.42 -19.07
CA SER A 195 0.78 3.50 -18.42
C SER A 195 -0.48 4.20 -17.91
N ARG A 196 -0.37 5.40 -17.31
CA ARG A 196 -1.53 6.20 -16.89
C ARG A 196 -2.43 6.55 -18.07
N LEU A 197 -1.85 6.84 -19.23
CA LEU A 197 -2.60 7.11 -20.46
C LEU A 197 -3.24 5.84 -21.04
N ALA A 198 -2.47 4.75 -21.13
CA ALA A 198 -2.88 3.51 -21.77
C ALA A 198 -3.98 2.76 -21.02
N TYR A 199 -3.98 2.84 -19.68
CA TYR A 199 -4.91 2.13 -18.81
C TYR A 199 -5.87 3.07 -18.08
N ALA A 200 -6.14 4.24 -18.67
CA ALA A 200 -6.99 5.28 -18.11
C ALA A 200 -8.47 4.87 -17.92
N GLU A 201 -8.95 3.86 -18.64
CA GLU A 201 -10.35 3.43 -18.62
C GLU A 201 -10.46 1.91 -18.79
N GLY A 202 -11.33 1.27 -18.00
CA GLY A 202 -11.73 -0.13 -18.19
C GLY A 202 -10.77 -1.16 -17.59
N TYR A 203 -9.75 -0.73 -16.85
CA TYR A 203 -8.76 -1.59 -16.17
C TYR A 203 -8.85 -1.44 -14.65
N PHE A 204 -10.08 -1.40 -14.13
CA PHE A 204 -10.45 -1.24 -12.72
C PHE A 204 -10.26 0.18 -12.18
N LEU A 205 -9.07 0.76 -12.30
CA LEU A 205 -8.78 2.11 -11.80
C LEU A 205 -8.81 3.15 -12.92
N ASP A 206 -9.96 3.82 -13.07
CA ASP A 206 -10.16 4.80 -14.14
C ASP A 206 -9.60 6.18 -13.77
N ARG A 207 -9.23 6.96 -14.80
CA ARG A 207 -8.70 8.33 -14.69
C ARG A 207 -9.63 9.25 -13.91
N ALA A 208 -10.94 9.12 -14.10
CA ALA A 208 -11.92 9.95 -13.39
C ALA A 208 -11.87 9.71 -11.87
N THR A 209 -11.72 8.45 -11.45
CA THR A 209 -11.56 8.09 -10.03
C THR A 209 -10.25 8.63 -9.47
N MET A 210 -9.13 8.41 -10.17
CA MET A 210 -7.82 8.93 -9.76
C MET A 210 -7.82 10.46 -9.62
N ALA A 211 -8.44 11.17 -10.56
CA ALA A 211 -8.55 12.62 -10.53
C ALA A 211 -9.44 13.12 -9.38
N ALA A 212 -10.54 12.43 -9.09
CA ALA A 212 -11.42 12.77 -7.97
C ALA A 212 -10.76 12.52 -6.61
N ASP A 213 -10.04 11.42 -6.45
CA ASP A 213 -9.27 11.11 -5.24
C ASP A 213 -8.16 12.13 -5.01
N LEU A 214 -7.42 12.49 -6.06
CA LEU A 214 -6.38 13.51 -5.98
C LEU A 214 -6.97 14.90 -5.64
N ALA A 215 -8.13 15.25 -6.20
CA ALA A 215 -8.82 16.51 -5.91
C ALA A 215 -9.30 16.61 -4.46
N ASP A 216 -9.78 15.51 -3.88
CA ASP A 216 -10.16 15.46 -2.46
C ASP A 216 -8.93 15.48 -1.53
N TYR A 217 -7.80 14.90 -1.97
CA TYR A 217 -6.58 14.80 -1.18
C TYR A 217 -5.73 16.09 -1.16
N LEU A 218 -5.63 16.81 -2.28
CA LEU A 218 -4.76 17.98 -2.39
C LEU A 218 -5.42 19.25 -1.83
N PRO A 219 -4.81 19.94 -0.85
CA PRO A 219 -5.25 21.26 -0.45
C PRO A 219 -4.95 22.30 -1.55
N PRO A 220 -5.69 23.42 -1.61
CA PRO A 220 -5.41 24.48 -2.57
C PRO A 220 -3.97 24.99 -2.49
N GLY A 221 -3.28 25.02 -3.64
CA GLY A 221 -1.90 25.51 -3.74
C GLY A 221 -0.83 24.48 -3.39
N ALA A 222 -1.18 23.22 -3.09
CA ALA A 222 -0.20 22.14 -3.02
C ALA A 222 0.52 21.98 -4.36
N ASP A 223 1.84 21.83 -4.33
CA ASP A 223 2.64 21.50 -5.49
C ASP A 223 2.62 19.98 -5.70
N PRO A 224 2.03 19.44 -6.79
CA PRO A 224 2.04 18.01 -7.07
C PRO A 224 3.45 17.42 -7.14
N ALA A 225 4.47 18.24 -7.45
CA ALA A 225 5.85 17.81 -7.55
C ALA A 225 6.59 17.75 -6.19
N ASP A 226 5.93 18.15 -5.09
CA ASP A 226 6.48 17.98 -3.73
C ASP A 226 6.81 16.49 -3.50
N PRO A 227 8.04 16.11 -3.11
CA PRO A 227 8.42 14.72 -2.85
C PRO A 227 7.56 13.98 -1.82
N ARG A 228 6.81 14.71 -0.98
CA ARG A 228 5.83 14.16 -0.03
C ARG A 228 4.54 13.69 -0.69
N LEU A 229 4.25 14.18 -1.90
CA LEU A 229 3.14 13.77 -2.77
C LEU A 229 3.62 12.86 -3.91
N SER A 230 4.81 13.15 -4.44
CA SER A 230 5.45 12.44 -5.54
C SER A 230 6.85 11.95 -5.14
N PRO A 231 6.98 10.87 -4.33
CA PRO A 231 8.27 10.31 -3.91
C PRO A 231 9.22 10.01 -5.07
N LEU A 232 8.69 9.70 -6.26
CA LEU A 232 9.48 9.53 -7.48
C LEU A 232 10.28 10.77 -7.88
N LEU A 233 9.94 11.95 -7.37
CA LEU A 233 10.62 13.21 -7.68
C LEU A 233 11.56 13.67 -6.56
N ALA A 234 11.71 12.90 -5.47
CA ALA A 234 12.68 13.23 -4.42
C ALA A 234 14.10 13.37 -4.99
N PRO A 235 14.87 14.40 -4.62
CA PRO A 235 16.19 14.65 -5.21
C PRO A 235 17.20 13.53 -4.91
N ASP A 236 17.07 12.90 -3.75
CA ASP A 236 17.92 11.81 -3.28
C ASP A 236 17.06 10.67 -2.72
N LEU A 237 17.37 9.45 -3.15
CA LEU A 237 16.73 8.21 -2.68
C LEU A 237 17.72 7.31 -1.93
N SER A 238 19.00 7.68 -1.84
CA SER A 238 20.08 6.83 -1.28
C SER A 238 19.89 6.49 0.20
N ALA A 239 19.07 7.27 0.91
CA ALA A 239 18.73 7.06 2.31
C ALA A 239 17.56 6.07 2.53
N LEU A 240 16.90 5.60 1.48
CA LEU A 240 15.86 4.58 1.58
C LEU A 240 16.44 3.19 1.84
N PRO A 241 15.74 2.33 2.62
CA PRO A 241 16.21 0.98 2.90
C PRO A 241 16.00 0.06 1.70
N PRO A 242 16.47 -1.21 1.77
CA PRO A 242 16.14 -2.23 0.79
C PRO A 242 14.64 -2.22 0.45
N THR A 243 14.32 -2.09 -0.84
CA THR A 243 12.95 -1.83 -1.29
C THR A 243 12.45 -2.93 -2.23
N LEU A 244 11.29 -3.48 -1.91
CA LEU A 244 10.53 -4.40 -2.74
C LEU A 244 9.43 -3.63 -3.45
N VAL A 245 9.50 -3.57 -4.78
CA VAL A 245 8.49 -2.91 -5.63
C VAL A 245 7.73 -3.97 -6.40
N HIS A 246 6.42 -3.98 -6.27
CA HIS A 246 5.53 -4.84 -7.04
C HIS A 246 4.63 -3.99 -7.91
N SER A 247 4.55 -4.25 -9.21
CA SER A 247 3.63 -3.58 -10.15
C SER A 247 2.73 -4.59 -10.83
N ALA A 248 1.68 -4.12 -11.51
CA ALA A 248 0.83 -4.94 -12.36
C ALA A 248 0.92 -4.45 -13.81
N GLU A 249 0.91 -5.37 -14.78
CA GLU A 249 1.17 -5.04 -16.19
C GLU A 249 0.11 -4.11 -16.80
N PHE A 250 -1.15 -4.21 -16.36
CA PHE A 250 -2.30 -3.42 -16.79
C PHE A 250 -2.75 -2.45 -15.68
N ASP A 251 -1.81 -1.66 -15.19
CA ASP A 251 -2.00 -0.71 -14.09
C ASP A 251 -1.55 0.70 -14.50
N PRO A 252 -2.36 1.74 -14.27
CA PRO A 252 -1.94 3.13 -14.44
C PRO A 252 -0.58 3.46 -13.80
N PHE A 253 -0.26 2.89 -12.63
CA PHE A 253 0.94 3.21 -11.87
C PHE A 253 2.15 2.32 -12.19
N ARG A 254 2.08 1.49 -13.24
CA ARG A 254 3.18 0.59 -13.60
C ARG A 254 4.48 1.32 -13.92
N ASP A 255 4.43 2.31 -14.81
CA ASP A 255 5.64 2.98 -15.29
C ASP A 255 6.31 3.83 -14.20
N GLU A 256 5.54 4.40 -13.26
CA GLU A 256 6.11 5.13 -12.11
C GLU A 256 6.78 4.19 -11.09
N ALA A 257 6.25 2.97 -10.90
CA ALA A 257 6.90 1.94 -10.10
C ALA A 257 8.23 1.47 -10.71
N GLU A 258 8.27 1.25 -12.03
CA GLU A 258 9.50 0.91 -12.76
C GLU A 258 10.53 2.04 -12.70
N ALA A 259 10.09 3.29 -12.88
CA ALA A 259 10.94 4.47 -12.79
C ALA A 259 11.54 4.62 -11.38
N PHE A 260 10.74 4.40 -10.33
CA PHE A 260 11.21 4.48 -8.95
C PHE A 260 12.24 3.39 -8.63
N ALA A 261 11.96 2.15 -9.04
CA ALA A 261 12.91 1.05 -8.89
C ALA A 261 14.24 1.34 -9.61
N SER A 262 14.18 1.90 -10.82
CA SER A 262 15.37 2.31 -11.56
C SER A 262 16.16 3.40 -10.83
N ARG A 263 15.47 4.41 -10.26
CA ARG A 263 16.13 5.46 -9.48
C ARG A 263 16.76 4.95 -8.19
N LEU A 264 16.10 4.03 -7.48
CA LEU A 264 16.66 3.36 -6.29
C LEU A 264 17.97 2.62 -6.63
N ALA A 265 17.97 1.85 -7.73
CA ALA A 265 19.15 1.14 -8.19
C ALA A 265 20.30 2.09 -8.53
N LEU A 266 20.01 3.21 -9.23
CA LEU A 266 21.00 4.25 -9.54
C LEU A 266 21.54 4.96 -8.29
N ALA A 267 20.73 5.06 -7.23
CA ALA A 267 21.14 5.61 -5.94
C ALA A 267 21.89 4.60 -5.06
N GLY A 268 22.09 3.36 -5.52
CA GLY A 268 22.79 2.30 -4.77
C GLY A 268 21.93 1.60 -3.72
N VAL A 269 20.61 1.83 -3.71
CA VAL A 269 19.68 1.15 -2.79
C VAL A 269 19.39 -0.27 -3.32
N PRO A 270 19.52 -1.32 -2.50
CA PRO A 270 19.09 -2.66 -2.88
C PRO A 270 17.61 -2.67 -3.23
N VAL A 271 17.28 -3.02 -4.47
CA VAL A 271 15.91 -2.99 -4.97
C VAL A 271 15.58 -4.26 -5.71
N ARG A 272 14.36 -4.77 -5.47
CA ARG A 272 13.77 -5.82 -6.28
C ARG A 272 12.44 -5.34 -6.83
N HIS A 273 12.35 -5.26 -8.15
CA HIS A 273 11.10 -4.97 -8.85
C HIS A 273 10.51 -6.24 -9.46
N THR A 274 9.24 -6.51 -9.18
CA THR A 274 8.47 -7.61 -9.77
C THR A 274 7.25 -7.05 -10.50
N ASP A 275 7.22 -7.16 -11.83
CA ASP A 275 6.01 -6.85 -12.61
C ASP A 275 5.12 -8.09 -12.76
N HIS A 276 3.91 -8.01 -12.22
CA HIS A 276 2.93 -9.08 -12.25
C HIS A 276 2.17 -9.06 -13.58
N GLY A 277 2.68 -9.83 -14.55
CA GLY A 277 2.11 -9.84 -15.89
C GLY A 277 0.68 -10.38 -15.96
N GLY A 278 -0.12 -9.80 -16.86
CA GLY A 278 -1.55 -10.09 -17.00
C GLY A 278 -2.44 -9.55 -15.88
N MET A 279 -1.89 -8.94 -14.83
CA MET A 279 -2.66 -8.42 -13.70
C MET A 279 -3.07 -6.96 -13.87
N ILE A 280 -4.15 -6.58 -13.17
CA ILE A 280 -4.65 -5.22 -13.03
C ILE A 280 -4.26 -4.63 -11.68
N HIS A 281 -4.45 -3.32 -11.51
CA HIS A 281 -4.43 -2.70 -10.19
C HIS A 281 -5.36 -3.44 -9.22
N TYR A 282 -4.96 -3.52 -7.94
CA TYR A 282 -5.73 -4.14 -6.85
C TYR A 282 -5.91 -5.68 -6.92
N PHE A 283 -5.24 -6.37 -7.87
CA PHE A 283 -5.37 -7.83 -8.00
C PHE A 283 -5.07 -8.62 -6.71
N TYR A 284 -4.15 -8.13 -5.88
CA TYR A 284 -3.68 -8.73 -4.62
C TYR A 284 -4.73 -8.74 -3.50
N ALA A 285 -5.79 -7.95 -3.64
CA ALA A 285 -6.92 -7.86 -2.70
C ALA A 285 -8.19 -8.56 -3.23
N LEU A 286 -8.09 -9.30 -4.35
CA LEU A 286 -9.23 -9.94 -5.00
C LEU A 286 -9.09 -11.46 -5.14
N PRO A 287 -8.71 -12.21 -4.08
CA PRO A 287 -8.41 -13.65 -4.20
C PRO A 287 -9.59 -14.51 -4.67
N ARG A 288 -10.85 -14.09 -4.42
CA ARG A 288 -12.03 -14.80 -4.94
C ARG A 288 -12.20 -14.65 -6.45
N ALA A 289 -11.91 -13.46 -6.98
CA ALA A 289 -12.08 -13.16 -8.40
C ALA A 289 -10.84 -13.52 -9.23
N ILE A 290 -9.64 -13.33 -8.66
CA ILE A 290 -8.34 -13.49 -9.29
C ILE A 290 -7.50 -14.44 -8.42
N PRO A 291 -7.52 -15.76 -8.67
CA PRO A 291 -6.80 -16.74 -7.84
C PRO A 291 -5.29 -16.49 -7.73
N TYR A 292 -4.69 -15.85 -8.74
CA TYR A 292 -3.29 -15.45 -8.73
C TYR A 292 -2.92 -14.53 -7.55
N ALA A 293 -3.88 -13.83 -6.94
CA ALA A 293 -3.65 -13.03 -5.74
C ALA A 293 -2.99 -13.84 -4.59
N LEU A 294 -3.38 -15.12 -4.44
CA LEU A 294 -2.80 -16.00 -3.41
C LEU A 294 -1.35 -16.40 -3.73
N GLU A 295 -1.05 -16.61 -5.01
CA GLU A 295 0.31 -16.88 -5.47
C GLU A 295 1.21 -15.66 -5.28
N ALA A 296 0.71 -14.48 -5.65
CA ALA A 296 1.41 -13.23 -5.45
C ALA A 296 1.64 -12.93 -3.98
N ALA A 297 0.64 -13.14 -3.11
CA ALA A 297 0.81 -12.95 -1.67
C ALA A 297 1.93 -13.84 -1.09
N ARG A 298 2.01 -15.11 -1.51
CA ARG A 298 3.11 -16.01 -1.12
C ARG A 298 4.47 -15.50 -1.61
N ALA A 299 4.54 -15.07 -2.87
CA ALA A 299 5.78 -14.56 -3.45
C ALA A 299 6.24 -13.24 -2.81
N ILE A 300 5.31 -12.32 -2.55
CA ILE A 300 5.55 -11.04 -1.85
C ILE A 300 6.02 -11.33 -0.42
N GLY A 301 5.29 -12.19 0.31
CA GLY A 301 5.63 -12.53 1.69
C GLY A 301 7.02 -13.17 1.81
N ALA A 302 7.37 -14.09 0.92
CA ALA A 302 8.71 -14.69 0.90
C ALA A 302 9.82 -13.65 0.64
N GLN A 303 9.57 -12.66 -0.23
CA GLN A 303 10.50 -11.56 -0.46
C GLN A 303 10.64 -10.67 0.78
N LEU A 304 9.53 -10.35 1.42
CA LEU A 304 9.51 -9.57 2.65
C LEU A 304 10.27 -10.28 3.76
N ALA A 305 10.02 -11.58 3.98
CA ALA A 305 10.71 -12.38 4.99
C ALA A 305 12.25 -12.32 4.84
N ALA A 306 12.72 -12.46 3.60
CA ALA A 306 14.15 -12.34 3.28
C ALA A 306 14.68 -10.93 3.57
N ALA A 307 13.94 -9.89 3.20
CA ALA A 307 14.35 -8.50 3.43
C ALA A 307 14.39 -8.13 4.93
N LEU A 308 13.50 -8.71 5.74
CA LEU A 308 13.46 -8.51 7.20
C LEU A 308 14.49 -9.36 7.97
N THR A 309 15.30 -10.17 7.29
CA THR A 309 16.32 -11.04 7.91
C THR A 309 17.74 -10.82 7.37
N ALA A 310 17.87 -10.12 6.24
CA ALA A 310 19.14 -9.84 5.57
C ALA A 310 20.05 -8.86 6.33
#